data_AF-A0A944UWL0-F1
#
_entry.id   AF-A0A944UWL0-F1
#
_cell.length_a   1.000
_cell.length_b   1.000
_cell.length_c   1.000
_cell.angle_alpha   90.00
_cell.angle_beta   90.00
_cell.angle_gamma   90.00
#
_symmetry.space_group_name_H-M   'P 1'
#
loop_
_entity.id
_entity.type
_entity.pdbx_description
1 polymer ?
#
loop_
_entity_poly.entity_id
_entity_poly.type
_entity_poly.pdbx_seq_one_letter_code
_entity_poly.pdbx_strand_id
1 'polypeptide(L)' 'MKYVDENPEMKVIVIDFDMIPYIDSSAMEVLENIIMSMEKFDIEVYFTGIHANLWKQFEST' A
#
# COMPACT_ATOMS: atom_id res chain seq x y z
N MET A 1 0.44 -0.50 -16.54
CA MET A 1 1.18 -0.76 -15.30
C MET A 1 2.31 -1.68 -15.69
N LYS A 2 3.32 -1.14 -16.39
CA LYS A 2 4.20 -1.96 -17.25
C LYS A 2 4.83 -3.16 -16.53
N TYR A 3 5.22 -2.99 -15.27
CA TYR A 3 5.77 -4.07 -14.47
C TYR A 3 4.78 -5.20 -14.18
N VAL A 4 3.52 -4.88 -13.85
CA VAL A 4 2.47 -5.89 -13.63
C VAL A 4 2.14 -6.62 -14.92
N ASP A 5 2.07 -5.86 -16.02
CA ASP A 5 1.81 -6.40 -17.36
C ASP A 5 2.94 -7.36 -17.82
N GLU A 6 4.17 -7.10 -17.38
CA GLU A 6 5.36 -7.94 -17.65
C GLU A 6 5.51 -9.13 -16.68
N ASN A 7 4.80 -9.15 -15.55
CA ASN A 7 4.88 -10.18 -14.50
C ASN A 7 3.46 -10.65 -14.10
N PRO A 8 2.74 -11.35 -14.98
CA PRO A 8 1.35 -11.77 -14.75
C PRO A 8 1.15 -12.76 -13.59
N GLU A 9 2.23 -13.39 -13.12
CA GLU A 9 2.27 -14.26 -11.96
C GLU A 9 2.36 -13.51 -10.62
N MET A 10 2.57 -12.19 -10.65
CA MET A 10 2.62 -11.40 -9.43
C MET A 10 1.26 -11.45 -8.73
N LYS A 11 1.25 -11.90 -7.48
CA LYS A 11 0.04 -12.04 -6.66
C LYS A 11 0.03 -11.18 -5.41
N VAL A 12 1.20 -10.72 -4.99
CA VAL A 12 1.35 -10.03 -3.71
C VAL A 12 2.35 -8.89 -3.86
N ILE A 13 2.02 -7.75 -3.26
CA ILE A 13 2.93 -6.62 -3.00
C ILE A 13 3.02 -6.44 -1.49
N VAL A 14 4.24 -6.25 -0.99
CA VAL A 14 4.51 -5.89 0.40
C VAL A 14 5.15 -4.51 0.43
N ILE A 15 4.55 -3.57 1.15
CA ILE A 15 5.09 -2.22 1.34
C ILE A 15 5.52 -2.07 2.79
N ASP A 16 6.81 -1.77 2.98
CA ASP A 16 7.44 -1.64 4.29
C ASP A 16 7.48 -0.17 4.75
N PHE A 17 6.90 0.09 5.92
CA PHE A 17 6.81 1.39 6.56
C PHE A 17 7.79 1.55 7.75
N ASP A 18 8.72 0.62 7.96
CA ASP A 18 9.62 0.65 9.14
C ASP A 18 10.43 1.96 9.26
N MET A 19 10.75 2.59 8.13
CA MET A 19 11.47 3.87 8.07
C MET A 19 10.54 5.10 7.87
N ILE A 20 9.22 4.91 7.92
CA ILE A 20 8.21 5.95 7.66
C ILE A 20 7.50 6.30 8.98
N PRO A 21 7.91 7.37 9.67
CA PRO A 21 7.35 7.72 10.97
C PRO A 21 5.97 8.39 10.89
N TYR A 22 5.57 8.89 9.72
CA TYR A 22 4.35 9.65 9.50
C TYR A 22 3.95 9.63 8.02
N ILE A 23 2.65 9.61 7.72
CA ILE A 23 2.08 9.84 6.39
C ILE A 23 1.03 10.94 6.50
N ASP A 24 0.98 11.86 5.54
CA ASP A 24 -0.09 12.85 5.48
C ASP A 24 -1.28 12.33 4.65
N SER A 25 -2.32 13.16 4.54
CA SER A 25 -3.52 12.84 3.78
C SER A 25 -3.24 12.61 2.28
N SER A 26 -2.22 13.27 1.71
CA SER A 26 -1.88 13.08 0.30
C SER A 26 -1.20 11.74 0.06
N ALA A 27 -0.33 11.31 0.99
CA ALA A 27 0.26 9.97 0.95
C ALA A 27 -0.81 8.88 1.15
N MET A 28 -1.78 9.11 2.03
CA MET A 28 -2.93 8.19 2.21
C MET A 28 -3.75 8.01 0.94
N GLU A 29 -4.10 9.11 0.25
CA GLU A 29 -4.84 9.06 -1.02
C GLU A 29 -4.06 8.28 -2.10
N VAL A 30 -2.73 8.42 -2.14
CA VAL A 30 -1.89 7.65 -3.07
C VAL A 30 -1.90 6.16 -2.72
N LEU A 31 -1.83 5.80 -1.44
CA LEU A 31 -1.87 4.40 -0.99
C LEU A 31 -3.21 3.75 -1.32
N GLU A 32 -4.33 4.43 -1.09
CA GLU A 32 -5.66 3.96 -1.48
C GLU A 32 -5.74 3.71 -2.99
N ASN A 33 -5.26 4.66 -3.80
CA ASN A 33 -5.22 4.51 -5.26
C ASN A 33 -4.36 3.33 -5.70
N ILE A 34 -3.24 3.04 -5.01
CA ILE A 34 -2.40 1.87 -5.26
C ILE A 34 -3.19 0.60 -4.95
N ILE A 35 -3.80 0.49 -3.76
CA ILE A 35 -4.59 -0.69 -3.37
C ILE A 35 -5.71 -0.95 -4.40
N MET A 36 -6.52 0.07 -4.71
CA MET A 36 -7.60 -0.04 -5.69
C MET A 36 -7.10 -0.40 -7.08
N SER A 37 -5.90 0.04 -7.45
CA SER A 37 -5.30 -0.30 -8.74
C SER A 37 -4.81 -1.74 -8.77
N MET A 38 -4.23 -2.24 -7.68
CA MET A 38 -3.74 -3.63 -7.59
C MET A 38 -4.88 -4.64 -7.49
N GLU A 39 -5.97 -4.29 -6.81
CA GLU A 39 -7.17 -5.12 -6.70
C GLU A 39 -7.75 -5.48 -8.08
N LYS A 40 -7.70 -4.55 -9.04
CA LYS A 40 -8.15 -4.80 -10.44
C LYS A 40 -7.36 -5.90 -11.16
N PHE A 41 -6.18 -6.24 -10.64
CA PHE A 41 -5.28 -7.24 -11.20
C PHE A 41 -5.20 -8.49 -10.32
N ASP A 42 -6.07 -8.63 -9.32
CA ASP A 42 -6.04 -9.76 -8.38
C ASP A 42 -4.69 -9.86 -7.66
N ILE A 43 -4.13 -8.70 -7.28
CA ILE A 43 -2.89 -8.58 -6.51
C ILE A 43 -3.25 -8.07 -5.11
N GLU A 44 -2.84 -8.85 -4.10
CA GLU A 44 -2.99 -8.49 -2.70
C GLU A 44 -1.90 -7.51 -2.27
N VAL A 45 -2.25 -6.50 -1.47
CA VAL A 45 -1.31 -5.52 -0.93
C VAL A 45 -1.25 -5.67 0.58
N TYR A 46 -0.05 -5.91 1.10
CA TYR A 46 0.22 -6.00 2.53
C TYR A 46 1.11 -4.85 2.96
N PHE A 47 0.82 -4.31 4.13
CA PHE A 47 1.65 -3.32 4.79
C PHE A 47 2.38 -3.95 5.97
N THR A 48 3.68 -3.70 6.07
CA THR A 48 4.53 -4.15 7.19
C THR A 48 5.26 -2.96 7.81
N GLY A 49 5.79 -3.12 9.02
CA GLY A 49 6.57 -2.07 9.69
C GLY A 49 5.73 -0.85 10.08
N ILE A 50 4.40 -0.97 10.19
CA ILE A 50 3.54 0.15 10.59
C ILE A 50 3.77 0.47 12.07
N HIS A 51 4.31 1.66 12.33
CA HIS A 51 4.44 2.21 13.68
C HIS A 51 3.07 2.48 14.31
N ALA A 52 2.97 2.36 15.64
CA ALA A 52 1.68 2.52 16.35
C ALA A 52 1.02 3.91 16.17
N ASN A 53 1.82 4.96 15.93
CA ASN A 53 1.33 6.31 15.63
C ASN A 53 0.77 6.42 14.21
N LEU A 54 1.27 5.62 13.28
CA LEU A 54 0.80 5.52 11.91
C LEU A 54 -0.50 4.71 11.84
N TRP A 55 -0.57 3.61 12.59
CA TRP A 55 -1.78 2.78 12.70
C TRP A 55 -3.01 3.59 13.12
N LYS A 56 -2.85 4.51 14.07
CA LYS A 56 -3.94 5.41 14.50
C LYS A 56 -4.50 6.31 13.39
N GLN A 57 -3.68 6.63 12.39
CA GLN A 57 -4.11 7.46 11.26
C GLN A 57 -4.94 6.64 10.28
N PHE A 58 -4.58 5.36 10.08
CA PHE A 58 -5.39 4.42 9.30
C PHE A 58 -6.76 4.15 9.95
N GLU A 59 -6.83 4.01 11.27
CA GLU A 59 -8.12 3.77 11.97
C GLU A 59 -9.06 4.98 12.00
N SER A 60 -8.53 6.19 11.78
CA SER A 60 -9.30 7.43 11.81
C SER A 60 -9.91 7.84 10.47
N THR A 61 -9.65 7.07 9.40
CA THR A 61 -10.14 7.31 8.03
C THR A 61 -11.28 6.35 7.72
#